data_AF-F8DAF1-F1
#
_entry.id   AF-F8DAF1-F1
#
_cell.length_a   1.000
_cell.length_b   1.000
_cell.length_c   1.000
_cell.angle_alpha   90.00
_cell.angle_beta   90.00
_cell.angle_gamma   90.00
#
_symmetry.space_group_name_H-M   'P 1'
#
loop_
_entity.id
_entity.type
_entity.pdbx_description
1 polymer ?
#
loop_
_entity_poly.entity_id
_entity_poly.type
_entity_poly.pdbx_seq_one_letter_code
_entity_poly.pdbx_strand_id
1 'polypeptide(L)' 'MSDATAPAKDDNEDDETNGADIGVGIAIGMSTGVAIGTASDNLALWLPVGVALGAALGAGLNARE' A
#
# COMPACT_ATOMS: atom_id res chain seq x y z
N MET A 1 7.74 -23.24 -40.37
CA MET A 1 7.23 -23.74 -39.09
C MET A 1 7.92 -22.93 -37.99
N SER A 2 7.43 -21.71 -37.76
CA SER A 2 7.97 -20.79 -36.75
C SER A 2 6.80 -19.93 -36.28
N ASP A 3 5.80 -20.61 -35.75
CA ASP A 3 4.67 -19.97 -35.09
C ASP A 3 4.78 -20.25 -33.60
N ALA A 4 4.27 -19.29 -32.83
CA ALA A 4 4.01 -19.36 -31.41
C ALA A 4 5.25 -19.46 -30.50
N THR A 5 5.63 -18.32 -29.94
CA THR A 5 5.29 -18.07 -28.52
C THR A 5 5.29 -16.56 -28.34
N ALA A 6 4.08 -15.99 -28.36
CA ALA A 6 3.81 -14.62 -27.95
C ALA A 6 4.41 -14.36 -26.56
N PRO A 7 4.86 -13.12 -26.25
CA PRO A 7 5.18 -12.79 -24.87
C PRO A 7 3.91 -13.03 -24.06
N ALA A 8 3.99 -13.90 -23.05
CA ALA A 8 2.95 -14.04 -22.04
C ALA A 8 2.71 -12.63 -21.50
N LYS A 9 1.58 -12.05 -21.90
CA LYS A 9 1.09 -10.79 -21.38
C LYS A 9 0.70 -11.13 -19.96
N ASP A 10 1.57 -10.78 -19.03
CA ASP A 10 1.40 -10.88 -17.58
C ASP A 10 0.18 -10.03 -17.20
N ASP A 11 -0.96 -10.68 -17.33
CA ASP A 11 -2.29 -10.32 -16.86
C ASP A 11 -2.30 -10.39 -15.33
N ASN A 12 -1.50 -9.52 -14.71
CA ASN A 12 -1.83 -9.00 -13.40
C ASN A 12 -3.05 -8.10 -13.60
N GLU A 13 -4.21 -8.73 -13.73
CA GLU A 13 -5.49 -8.13 -13.44
C GLU A 13 -5.54 -8.00 -11.90
N ASP A 14 -4.89 -6.94 -11.41
CA ASP A 14 -5.18 -6.38 -10.12
C ASP A 14 -6.64 -5.93 -10.16
N ASP A 15 -7.50 -6.79 -9.63
CA ASP A 15 -8.93 -6.57 -9.48
C ASP A 15 -9.13 -5.35 -8.56
N GLU A 16 -9.06 -4.17 -9.19
CA GLU A 16 -9.32 -2.87 -8.63
C GLU A 16 -10.77 -2.84 -8.18
N THR A 17 -11.02 -2.54 -6.91
CA THR A 17 -12.14 -1.68 -6.45
C THR A 17 -12.37 -1.66 -4.94
N ASN A 18 -11.60 -2.35 -4.09
CA ASN A 18 -11.77 -2.19 -2.63
C ASN A 18 -10.51 -2.40 -1.77
N GLY A 19 -9.59 -3.29 -2.18
CA GLY A 19 -8.35 -3.55 -1.42
C GLY A 19 -7.24 -2.54 -1.67
N ALA A 20 -7.22 -1.92 -2.86
CA ALA A 20 -6.19 -0.99 -3.29
C ALA A 20 -6.11 0.23 -2.39
N ASP A 21 -7.25 0.78 -1.99
CA ASP A 21 -7.36 1.95 -1.11
C ASP A 21 -6.75 1.70 0.28
N ILE A 22 -7.01 0.52 0.86
CA ILE A 22 -6.38 0.09 2.11
C ILE A 22 -4.87 -0.06 1.92
N GLY A 23 -4.43 -0.68 0.81
CA GLY A 23 -3.01 -0.85 0.48
C GLY A 23 -2.27 0.48 0.33
N VAL A 24 -2.86 1.43 -0.38
CA VAL A 24 -2.33 2.80 -0.57
C VAL A 24 -2.25 3.54 0.76
N GLY A 25 -3.31 3.48 1.57
CA GLY A 25 -3.31 4.06 2.91
C GLY A 25 -2.17 3.52 3.77
N ILE A 26 -2.01 2.20 3.83
CA ILE A 26 -0.92 1.55 4.57
C ILE A 26 0.45 1.98 4.05
N ALA A 27 0.66 2.04 2.73
CA ALA A 27 1.94 2.48 2.16
C ALA A 27 2.30 3.92 2.56
N ILE A 28 1.33 4.83 2.53
CA ILE A 28 1.51 6.24 2.93
C ILE A 28 1.80 6.33 4.44
N GLY A 29 1.01 5.65 5.26
CA GLY A 29 1.19 5.64 6.72
C GLY A 29 2.52 5.03 7.14
N MET A 30 2.93 3.92 6.51
CA MET A 30 4.17 3.23 6.85
C MET A 30 5.41 4.03 6.43
N SER A 31 5.43 4.59 5.22
CA SER A 31 6.54 5.44 4.77
C SER A 31 6.71 6.67 5.66
N THR A 32 5.61 7.31 6.04
CA THR A 32 5.60 8.47 6.96
C THR A 32 6.05 8.08 8.37
N GLY A 33 5.50 6.99 8.93
CA GLY A 33 5.84 6.51 10.26
C GLY A 33 7.30 6.08 10.39
N VAL A 34 7.85 5.42 9.37
CA VAL A 34 9.27 5.04 9.32
C VAL A 34 10.15 6.28 9.17
N ALA A 35 9.80 7.24 8.31
CA ALA A 35 10.57 8.47 8.15
C ALA A 35 10.64 9.28 9.45
N ILE A 36 9.51 9.46 10.16
CA ILE A 36 9.48 10.20 11.42
C ILE A 36 10.13 9.39 12.55
N GLY A 37 9.88 8.09 12.61
CA GLY A 37 10.42 7.22 13.64
C GLY A 37 11.94 7.06 13.57
N THR A 38 12.52 7.03 12.37
CA THR A 38 13.98 7.06 12.16
C THR A 38 14.55 8.42 12.56
N ALA A 39 13.91 9.52 12.16
CA ALA A 39 14.36 10.87 12.54
C ALA A 39 14.24 11.15 14.05
N SER A 40 13.33 10.47 14.74
CA SER A 40 13.08 10.64 16.18
C SER A 40 13.82 9.61 17.05
N ASP A 41 14.64 8.72 16.46
CA ASP A 41 15.29 7.59 17.14
C ASP A 41 14.29 6.72 17.96
N ASN A 42 13.01 6.71 17.56
CA ASN A 42 11.90 6.09 18.30
C ASN A 42 10.94 5.36 17.36
N LEU A 43 11.47 4.41 16.59
CA LEU A 43 10.69 3.58 15.67
C LEU A 43 9.61 2.75 16.38
N ALA A 44 9.87 2.31 17.61
CA ALA A 44 8.92 1.49 18.38
C ALA A 44 7.59 2.23 18.64
N LEU A 45 7.64 3.55 18.82
CA LEU A 45 6.45 4.37 19.03
C LEU A 45 5.82 4.80 17.70
N TRP A 46 6.62 5.13 16.70
CA TRP A 46 6.14 5.66 15.43
C TRP A 46 5.65 4.60 14.44
N LEU A 47 6.08 3.33 14.54
CA LEU A 47 5.55 2.24 13.70
C LEU A 47 4.05 1.99 13.90
N PRO A 48 3.54 1.74 15.13
CA PRO A 48 2.11 1.54 15.33
C PRO A 48 1.30 2.79 14.96
N VAL A 49 1.85 3.99 15.14
CA VAL A 49 1.25 5.25 14.69
C VAL A 49 1.13 5.28 13.16
N GLY A 50 2.20 4.96 12.43
CA GLY A 50 2.19 4.91 10.97
C GLY A 50 1.21 3.89 10.41
N VAL A 51 1.14 2.69 11.00
CA VAL A 51 0.18 1.65 10.60
C VAL A 51 -1.26 2.09 10.90
N ALA A 52 -1.53 2.64 12.09
CA ALA A 52 -2.87 3.12 12.44
C ALA A 52 -3.32 4.28 11.54
N LEU A 53 -2.41 5.21 11.23
CA LEU A 53 -2.68 6.32 10.33
C LEU A 53 -2.95 5.82 8.91
N GLY A 54 -2.13 4.89 8.42
CA GLY A 54 -2.31 4.31 7.09
C GLY A 54 -3.60 3.50 6.95
N ALA A 55 -3.94 2.71 7.96
CA ALA A 55 -5.19 1.98 8.02
C ALA A 55 -6.39 2.93 8.06
N ALA A 56 -6.32 4.02 8.85
CA ALA A 56 -7.38 5.02 8.91
C ALA A 56 -7.56 5.77 7.59
N LEU A 57 -6.46 6.12 6.91
CA LEU A 57 -6.50 6.75 5.58
C LEU A 57 -7.08 5.82 4.54
N GLY A 58 -6.62 4.57 4.49
CA GLY A 58 -7.11 3.57 3.55
C GLY A 58 -8.58 3.21 3.79
N ALA A 59 -8.99 3.07 5.06
CA ALA A 59 -10.39 2.84 5.41
C ALA A 59 -11.26 4.06 5.12
N GLY A 60 -10.73 5.27 5.31
CA GLY A 60 -11.42 6.51 4.98
C GLY A 60 -11.57 6.76 3.48
N LEU A 61 -10.65 6.24 2.66
CA LEU A 61 -10.74 6.29 1.20
C LEU A 61 -11.75 5.26 0.69
N ASN A 62 -11.65 4.02 1.17
CA ASN A 62 -12.59 2.94 0.83
C ASN A 62 -14.02 3.22 1.30
N ALA A 63 -14.21 3.90 2.44
CA ALA A 63 -15.54 4.28 2.92
C ALA A 63 -16.26 5.33 2.05
N ARG A 64 -15.59 5.89 1.03
CA ARG A 64 -16.13 6.93 0.14
C ARG A 64 -16.42 6.41 -1.28
N GLU A 65 -16.12 5.15 -1.56
CA GLU A 65 -16.54 4.40 -2.75
C GLU A 65 -17.92 3.77 -2.55
#